data_AF-A0A2J4YAD9-F1
#
_entry.id   AF-A0A2J4YAD9-F1
#
_cell.length_a   1.000
_cell.length_b   1.000
_cell.length_c   1.000
_cell.angle_alpha   90.00
_cell.angle_beta   90.00
_cell.angle_gamma   90.00
#
_symmetry.space_group_name_H-M   'P 1'
#
loop_
_entity.id
_entity.type
_entity.pdbx_description
1 polymer ?
#
loop_
_entity_poly.entity_id
_entity_poly.type
_entity_poly.pdbx_seq_one_letter_code
_entity_poly.pdbx_strand_id
1 'polypeptide(L)' 'MIRAIVTDIEGTTSDIRFVHNVLFPYARERLAGFVTAQQFVDPVKT' A
#
# COMPACT_ATOMS: atom_id res chain seq x y z
N MET A 1 17.73 -29.70 0.97
CA MET A 1 16.43 -29.45 0.30
C MET A 1 15.84 -28.16 0.87
N ILE A 2 15.48 -27.18 0.04
CA ILE A 2 14.83 -25.95 0.51
C ILE A 2 13.37 -26.27 0.89
N ARG A 3 12.91 -25.78 2.05
CA ARG A 3 11.56 -26.07 2.60
C ARG A 3 10.55 -24.95 2.35
N ALA A 4 11.00 -23.72 2.20
CA ALA A 4 10.17 -22.55 1.90
C ALA A 4 11.05 -21.41 1.34
N ILE A 5 10.41 -20.48 0.62
CA ILE A 5 10.98 -19.21 0.18
C ILE A 5 10.02 -18.11 0.59
N VAL A 6 10.55 -17.06 1.23
CA VAL A 6 9.81 -15.84 1.55
C VAL A 6 10.39 -14.73 0.69
N THR A 7 9.51 -13.97 0.05
CA THR A 7 9.90 -12.88 -0.84
C THR A 7 9.33 -11.57 -0.35
N ASP A 8 10.14 -10.52 -0.46
CA ASP A 8 9.71 -9.14 -0.40
C ASP A 8 9.13 -8.69 -1.76
N ILE A 9 8.45 -7.54 -1.81
CA ILE A 9 7.79 -7.04 -3.03
C ILE A 9 8.66 -5.98 -3.71
N GLU A 10 8.81 -4.81 -3.10
CA GLU A 10 9.43 -3.64 -3.72
C GLU A 10 10.94 -3.84 -3.93
N GLY A 11 11.38 -3.83 -5.17
CA GLY A 11 12.78 -4.07 -5.53
C GLY A 11 13.22 -5.54 -5.47
N THR A 12 12.34 -6.45 -5.04
CA THR A 12 12.60 -7.91 -5.02
C THR A 12 11.81 -8.64 -6.10
N THR A 13 10.47 -8.63 -6.03
CA THR A 13 9.60 -9.25 -7.05
C THR A 13 8.93 -8.23 -7.97
N SER A 14 9.07 -6.93 -7.70
CA SER A 14 8.48 -5.85 -8.49
C SER A 14 9.38 -4.61 -8.51
N ASP A 15 9.27 -3.77 -9.55
CA ASP A 15 10.09 -2.57 -9.66
C ASP A 15 9.72 -1.55 -8.58
N ILE A 16 10.70 -1.15 -7.76
CA ILE A 16 10.53 -0.13 -6.71
C ILE A 16 9.98 1.19 -7.27
N ARG A 17 10.27 1.52 -8.54
CA ARG A 17 9.75 2.72 -9.20
C ARG A 17 8.24 2.69 -9.39
N PHE A 18 7.60 1.52 -9.41
CA PHE A 18 6.14 1.42 -9.50
C PHE A 18 5.47 2.09 -8.29
N VAL A 19 6.01 1.90 -7.08
CA VAL A 19 5.49 2.56 -5.88
C VAL A 19 5.59 4.08 -6.00
N HIS A 20 6.76 4.58 -6.38
CA HIS A 20 7.02 6.03 -6.48
C HIS A 20 6.27 6.71 -7.62
N ASN A 21 6.20 6.07 -8.79
CA ASN A 21 5.69 6.69 -10.02
C ASN A 21 4.21 6.42 -10.25
N VAL A 22 3.63 5.41 -9.59
CA VAL A 22 2.23 5.02 -9.79
C VAL A 22 1.45 5.09 -8.47
N LEU A 23 1.83 4.29 -7.47
CA LEU A 23 1.03 4.18 -6.24
C LEU A 23 1.01 5.48 -5.44
N PHE A 24 2.14 6.18 -5.32
CA PHE A 24 2.19 7.46 -4.60
C PHE A 24 1.37 8.57 -5.28
N PRO A 25 1.47 8.82 -6.59
CA PRO A 25 0.56 9.74 -7.29
C PRO A 25 -0.91 9.36 -7.14
N TYR A 26 -1.25 8.09 -7.31
CA TYR A 26 -2.63 7.60 -7.16
C TYR A 26 -3.19 7.90 -5.77
N ALA A 27 -2.41 7.59 -4.72
CA ALA A 27 -2.79 7.83 -3.34
C ALA A 27 -2.92 9.33 -3.05
N ARG A 28 -1.96 10.17 -3.49
CA ARG A 28 -2.00 11.62 -3.26
C ARG A 28 -3.28 12.26 -3.79
N GLU A 29 -3.75 11.83 -4.94
CA GLU A 29 -4.99 12.36 -5.55
C GLU A 29 -6.25 11.99 -4.75
N ARG A 30 -6.26 10.84 -4.06
CA ARG A 30 -7.49 10.24 -3.49
C ARG A 30 -7.54 10.24 -1.97
N LEU A 31 -6.39 10.26 -1.31
CA LEU A 31 -6.26 10.01 0.12
C LEU A 31 -7.02 11.05 0.96
N ALA A 32 -6.94 12.32 0.62
CA ALA A 32 -7.64 13.38 1.36
C ALA A 32 -9.17 13.18 1.35
N GLY A 33 -9.73 12.87 0.18
CA GLY A 33 -11.16 12.59 0.03
C GLY A 33 -11.59 11.35 0.81
N PHE A 34 -10.79 10.28 0.73
CA PHE A 34 -11.01 9.06 1.49
C PHE A 34 -11.04 9.32 3.00
N VAL A 35 -10.02 10.00 3.55
CA VAL A 35 -9.94 10.31 4.99
C VAL A 35 -11.15 11.15 5.42
N THR A 36 -11.51 12.17 4.65
CA THR A 36 -12.66 13.03 4.97
C THR A 36 -13.96 12.24 5.04
N ALA A 37 -14.15 11.30 4.11
CA ALA A 37 -15.35 10.46 4.04
C ALA A 37 -15.41 9.40 5.15
N GLN A 38 -14.26 8.97 5.69
CA GLN A 38 -14.17 7.83 6.61
C GLN A 38 -13.80 8.21 8.05
N GLN A 39 -13.58 9.50 8.36
CA GLN A 39 -13.07 9.95 9.67
C GLN A 39 -13.98 9.64 10.87
N PHE A 40 -15.26 9.31 10.65
CA PHE A 40 -16.24 9.02 11.71
C PHE A 40 -16.66 7.54 11.74
N VAL A 41 -15.94 6.66 11.04
CA VAL A 41 -16.22 5.22 11.08
C VAL A 41 -15.79 4.67 12.44
N ASP A 42 -16.61 3.75 12.98
CA ASP A 42 -16.31 3.09 14.25
C ASP A 42 -14.89 2.50 14.25
N PRO A 43 -14.14 2.63 15.36
CA PRO A 43 -12.80 2.09 15.45
C PRO A 43 -12.77 0.60 15.11
N VAL A 44 -11.72 0.17 14.38
CA VAL A 44 -11.47 -1.25 14.15
C VAL A 44 -11.28 -1.92 15.50
N LYS A 45 -12.13 -2.93 15.80
CA LYS A 45 -12.01 -3.72 17.03
C LYS A 45 -10.67 -4.47 17.00
N THR A 46 -9.88 -4.28 18.05
CA THR A 46 -8.61 -4.99 18.28
C THR A 46 -8.87 -6.40 18.79
#